data_AF-A0A1W6K3R6-F1
#
_entry.id   AF-A0A1W6K3R6-F1
#
_cell.length_a   1.000
_cell.length_b   1.000
_cell.length_c   1.000
_cell.angle_alpha   90.00
_cell.angle_beta   90.00
_cell.angle_gamma   90.00
#
_symmetry.space_group_name_H-M   'P 1'
#
loop_
_entity.id
_entity.type
_entity.pdbx_description
1 polymer ?
#
loop_
_entity_poly.entity_id
_entity_poly.type
_entity_poly.pdbx_seq_one_letter_code
_entity_poly.pdbx_strand_id
1 'polypeptide(L)'
;MNLNPLIAIDVNSNIDYLTLFKFISSLKRKFKNIDIAFVIGDGSIIKVGKDEVFRISDSFSVIELMKNFKTIIDDERKKQKFNINNLLKLKKELHRSVMIIVSDKKINSSDEIIFTFDGKKIRLLKGN
;
A
#
# COMPACT_ATOMS: atom_id res chain seq x y z
N MET A 1 20.90 -7.30 -1.27
CA MET A 1 19.48 -7.23 -0.81
C MET A 1 18.85 -5.94 -1.30
N ASN A 2 17.71 -6.01 -1.97
CA ASN A 2 17.00 -4.80 -2.39
C ASN A 2 16.25 -4.21 -1.18
N LEU A 3 16.69 -3.04 -0.72
CA LEU A 3 16.10 -2.31 0.41
C LEU A 3 14.95 -1.40 -0.02
N ASN A 4 14.62 -1.34 -1.31
CA ASN A 4 13.48 -0.57 -1.76
C ASN A 4 12.20 -1.21 -1.21
N PRO A 5 11.33 -0.45 -0.54
CA PRO A 5 10.11 -0.99 0.05
C PRO A 5 9.07 -1.25 -1.05
N LEU A 6 8.26 -2.29 -0.86
CA LEU A 6 6.94 -2.38 -1.49
C LEU A 6 5.96 -1.56 -0.65
N ILE A 7 5.27 -0.60 -1.26
CA ILE A 7 4.19 0.12 -0.57
C ILE A 7 2.86 -0.44 -1.06
N ALA A 8 2.04 -0.94 -0.16
CA ALA A 8 0.67 -1.34 -0.45
C ALA A 8 -0.28 -0.24 0.01
N ILE A 9 -1.00 0.42 -0.91
CA ILE A 9 -1.96 1.47 -0.57
C ILE A 9 -3.38 0.92 -0.63
N ASP A 10 -4.08 0.93 0.50
CA ASP A 10 -5.51 0.61 0.56
C ASP A 10 -6.33 1.73 -0.04
N VAL A 11 -6.96 1.43 -1.18
CA VAL A 11 -7.84 2.34 -1.91
C VAL A 11 -9.05 2.78 -1.08
N ASN A 12 -9.49 1.88 -0.21
CA ASN A 12 -10.67 2.09 0.63
C ASN A 12 -10.31 2.75 1.96
N SER A 13 -9.07 3.21 2.12
CA SER A 13 -8.63 3.99 3.27
C SER A 13 -9.32 5.36 3.33
N ASN A 14 -9.58 5.85 4.55
CA ASN A 14 -10.07 7.21 4.78
C ASN A 14 -8.95 8.21 5.09
N ILE A 15 -7.68 7.83 4.90
CA ILE A 15 -6.55 8.75 5.00
C ILE A 15 -6.74 9.86 3.95
N ASP A 16 -6.69 11.11 4.39
CA ASP A 16 -6.87 12.25 3.49
C ASP A 16 -5.71 12.37 2.49
N TYR A 17 -6.01 12.93 1.31
CA TYR A 17 -5.04 12.98 0.22
C TYR A 17 -3.83 13.87 0.51
N LEU A 18 -3.94 14.89 1.35
CA LEU A 18 -2.81 15.75 1.70
C LEU A 18 -1.82 15.01 2.60
N THR A 19 -2.34 14.26 3.57
CA THR A 19 -1.54 13.38 4.44
C THR A 19 -0.87 12.28 3.63
N LEU A 20 -1.61 11.61 2.74
CA LEU A 20 -1.03 10.60 1.86
C LEU A 20 0.06 11.19 0.96
N PHE A 21 -0.18 12.36 0.37
CA PHE A 21 0.79 13.07 -0.46
C PHE A 21 2.09 13.33 0.29
N LYS A 22 2.01 13.93 1.49
CA LYS A 22 3.17 14.22 2.35
C LYS A 22 3.94 12.95 2.71
N PHE A 23 3.21 11.87 3.00
CA PHE A 23 3.81 10.58 3.32
C PHE A 23 4.61 10.00 2.15
N ILE A 24 4.01 9.91 0.96
CA ILE A 24 4.69 9.40 -0.23
C ILE A 24 5.87 10.30 -0.63
N SER A 25 5.73 11.62 -0.50
CA SER A 25 6.82 12.57 -0.76
C SER A 25 8.00 12.34 0.18
N SER A 26 7.73 12.07 1.46
CA SER A 26 8.75 11.73 2.46
C SER A 26 9.47 10.43 2.13
N LEU A 27 8.73 9.39 1.72
CA LEU A 27 9.34 8.13 1.30
C LEU A 27 10.20 8.31 0.05
N LYS A 28 9.72 9.02 -0.96
CA LYS A 28 10.46 9.25 -2.20
C LYS A 28 11.77 10.03 -1.98
N ARG A 29 11.79 10.93 -0.99
CA ARG A 29 13.03 11.60 -0.58
C ARG A 29 14.05 10.66 0.06
N LYS A 30 13.59 9.58 0.70
CA LYS A 30 14.44 8.60 1.40
C LYS A 30 14.88 7.45 0.49
N PHE A 31 14.00 7.02 -0.40
CA PHE A 31 14.20 5.86 -1.27
C PHE A 31 14.25 6.30 -2.72
N LYS A 32 15.33 5.94 -3.42
CA LYS A 32 15.52 6.28 -4.84
C LYS A 32 14.40 5.68 -5.71
N ASN A 33 13.98 4.45 -5.39
CA ASN A 33 12.95 3.74 -6.13
C ASN A 33 11.90 3.21 -5.16
N ILE A 34 10.63 3.37 -5.53
CA ILE A 34 9.49 2.93 -4.75
C ILE A 34 8.52 2.27 -5.72
N ASP A 35 8.13 1.03 -5.38
CA ASP A 35 7.08 0.32 -6.08
C ASP A 35 5.81 0.33 -5.22
N ILE A 36 4.68 0.61 -5.86
CA ILE A 36 3.38 0.63 -5.19
C ILE A 36 2.46 -0.42 -5.77
N ALA A 37 1.86 -1.21 -4.89
CA ALA A 37 0.67 -1.98 -5.16
C ALA A 37 -0.54 -1.22 -4.62
N PHE A 38 -1.59 -1.05 -5.43
CA PHE A 38 -2.88 -0.59 -4.94
C PHE A 38 -3.71 -1.80 -4.56
N VAL A 39 -4.37 -1.74 -3.41
CA VAL A 39 -5.18 -2.84 -2.89
C VAL A 39 -6.53 -2.37 -2.43
N ILE A 40 -7.52 -3.25 -2.48
CA ILE A 40 -8.87 -2.98 -1.99
C ILE A 40 -9.14 -3.75 -0.70
N GLY A 41 -10.26 -3.49 -0.04
CA GLY A 41 -10.52 -3.86 1.36
C GLY A 41 -10.33 -5.33 1.73
N ASP A 42 -10.40 -6.26 0.77
CA ASP A 42 -10.18 -7.70 0.95
C ASP A 42 -8.70 -8.13 0.75
N GLY A 43 -7.80 -7.20 0.43
CA GLY A 43 -6.41 -7.49 0.08
C GLY A 43 -6.17 -7.83 -1.39
N SER A 44 -7.19 -7.72 -2.25
CA SER A 44 -7.04 -7.90 -3.69
C SER A 44 -6.21 -6.76 -4.28
N ILE A 45 -5.22 -7.12 -5.10
CA ILE A 45 -4.30 -6.19 -5.75
C ILE A 45 -4.94 -5.72 -7.06
N ILE A 46 -5.02 -4.40 -7.24
CA ILE A 46 -5.49 -3.79 -8.47
C ILE A 46 -4.41 -3.98 -9.53
N LYS A 47 -4.83 -4.46 -10.70
CA LYS A 47 -3.97 -4.66 -11.85
C LYS A 47 -4.33 -3.68 -12.97
N VAL A 48 -3.32 -3.15 -13.64
CA VAL A 48 -3.49 -2.44 -14.91
C VAL A 48 -2.80 -3.25 -15.98
N GLY A 49 -3.58 -3.86 -16.87
CA GLY A 49 -3.06 -4.88 -17.78
C GLY A 49 -2.50 -6.08 -17.00
N LYS A 50 -1.19 -6.33 -17.12
CA LYS A 50 -0.49 -7.39 -16.38
C LYS A 50 0.25 -6.88 -15.14
N ASP A 51 0.28 -5.57 -14.94
CA ASP A 51 1.08 -4.95 -13.89
C ASP A 51 0.32 -4.89 -12.57
N GLU A 52 0.92 -5.49 -11.53
CA GLU A 52 0.44 -5.45 -10.14
C GLU A 52 1.13 -4.37 -9.30
N VAL A 53 2.24 -3.84 -9.81
CA VAL A 53 3.04 -2.81 -9.15
C VAL A 53 3.40 -1.67 -10.09
N PHE A 54 3.37 -0.46 -9.54
CA PHE A 54 3.62 0.78 -10.26
C PHE A 54 4.83 1.46 -9.67
N ARG A 55 5.82 1.76 -10.52
CA ARG A 55 6.97 2.57 -10.11
C ARG A 55 6.58 4.04 -10.14
N ILE A 56 6.78 4.73 -9.02
CA ILE A 56 6.31 6.12 -8.91
C ILE A 56 7.32 7.11 -9.47
N SER A 57 6.85 7.97 -10.37
CA SER A 57 7.55 9.18 -10.83
C SER A 57 7.44 10.34 -9.83
N ASP A 58 6.31 10.54 -9.14
CA ASP A 58 6.04 11.61 -8.18
C ASP A 58 4.81 11.34 -7.31
N SER A 59 4.67 12.08 -6.21
CA SER A 59 3.56 11.89 -5.26
C SER A 59 2.20 12.33 -5.81
N PHE A 60 2.15 13.25 -6.78
CA PHE A 60 0.88 13.69 -7.35
C PHE A 60 0.22 12.58 -8.16
N SER A 61 0.98 11.89 -9.02
CA SER A 61 0.46 10.76 -9.80
C SER A 61 -0.13 9.66 -8.92
N VAL A 62 0.44 9.41 -7.74
CA VAL A 62 -0.11 8.43 -6.78
C VAL A 62 -1.49 8.86 -6.29
N ILE A 63 -1.67 10.14 -5.98
CA ILE A 63 -2.96 10.67 -5.53
C ILE A 63 -4.00 10.64 -6.66
N GLU A 64 -3.61 10.93 -7.90
CA GLU A 64 -4.50 10.86 -9.05
C GLU A 64 -4.95 9.42 -9.34
N LEU A 65 -4.01 8.48 -9.41
CA LEU A 65 -4.33 7.06 -9.50
C LEU A 65 -5.23 6.64 -8.34
N MET A 66 -4.98 7.18 -7.16
CA MET A 66 -5.79 6.86 -6.00
C MET A 66 -7.25 7.30 -6.18
N LYS A 67 -7.46 8.55 -6.63
CA LYS A 67 -8.80 9.05 -6.93
C LYS A 67 -9.49 8.22 -8.02
N ASN A 68 -8.78 7.88 -9.08
CA ASN A 68 -9.30 7.10 -10.20
C ASN A 68 -9.71 5.68 -9.78
N PHE A 69 -8.91 4.98 -8.99
CA PHE A 69 -9.32 3.66 -8.52
C PHE A 69 -10.52 3.74 -7.57
N LYS A 70 -10.56 4.75 -6.70
CA LYS A 70 -11.65 4.93 -5.74
C LYS A 70 -13.01 5.17 -6.42
N THR A 71 -13.05 5.76 -7.62
CA THR A 71 -14.29 5.93 -8.39
C THR A 71 -14.74 4.67 -9.12
N ILE A 72 -13.81 3.73 -9.40
CA ILE A 72 -14.09 2.49 -10.16
C ILE A 72 -14.48 1.33 -9.22
N ILE A 73 -14.08 1.37 -7.95
CA ILE A 73 -14.30 0.27 -7.01
C ILE A 73 -15.69 0.35 -6.37
N ASP A 74 -16.48 -0.71 -6.60
CA ASP A 74 -17.80 -0.91 -5.99
C ASP A 74 -17.77 -0.90 -4.46
N ASP A 75 -18.81 -0.30 -3.88
CA ASP A 75 -19.01 -0.16 -2.43
C ASP A 75 -19.02 -1.51 -1.69
N GLU A 76 -19.44 -2.60 -2.33
CA GLU A 76 -19.50 -3.92 -1.71
C GLU A 76 -18.13 -4.47 -1.30
N ARG A 77 -17.06 -4.09 -2.02
CA ARG A 77 -15.68 -4.49 -1.71
C ARG A 77 -15.05 -3.64 -0.60
N LYS A 78 -15.74 -2.62 -0.09
CA LYS A 78 -15.21 -1.71 0.93
C LYS A 78 -15.27 -2.28 2.36
N LYS A 79 -16.22 -3.19 2.61
CA LYS A 79 -16.53 -3.72 3.96
C LYS A 79 -15.76 -4.97 4.36
N GLN A 80 -14.95 -5.53 3.47
CA GLN A 80 -14.20 -6.75 3.77
C GLN A 80 -12.99 -6.46 4.67
N LYS A 81 -12.60 -7.48 5.44
CA LYS A 81 -11.43 -7.44 6.31
C LYS A 81 -10.16 -7.48 5.47
N PHE A 82 -9.21 -6.60 5.78
CA PHE A 82 -7.95 -6.50 5.06
C PHE A 82 -7.10 -7.77 5.24
N ASN A 83 -6.97 -8.56 4.18
CA ASN A 83 -6.14 -9.77 4.15
C ASN A 83 -4.81 -9.49 3.45
N ILE A 84 -3.68 -9.79 4.11
CA ILE A 84 -2.35 -9.48 3.59
C ILE A 84 -1.72 -10.60 2.75
N ASN A 85 -2.35 -11.76 2.63
CA ASN A 85 -1.70 -12.93 2.02
C ASN A 85 -1.25 -12.70 0.58
N ASN A 86 -2.06 -12.02 -0.23
CA ASN A 86 -1.70 -11.67 -1.61
C ASN A 86 -0.50 -10.71 -1.65
N LEU A 87 -0.46 -9.75 -0.73
CA LEU A 87 0.65 -8.81 -0.60
C LEU A 87 1.94 -9.49 -0.14
N LEU A 88 1.85 -10.46 0.77
CA LEU A 88 2.99 -11.28 1.21
C LEU A 88 3.56 -12.10 0.05
N LYS A 89 2.70 -12.71 -0.77
CA LYS A 89 3.10 -13.42 -1.98
C LYS A 89 3.81 -12.49 -2.96
N LEU A 90 3.21 -11.34 -3.28
CA LEU A 90 3.79 -10.32 -4.16
C LEU A 90 5.15 -9.83 -3.64
N LYS A 91 5.27 -9.55 -2.33
CA LYS A 91 6.52 -9.13 -1.69
C LYS A 91 7.64 -10.16 -1.92
N LYS A 92 7.33 -11.45 -1.79
CA LYS A 92 8.29 -12.56 -2.02
C LYS A 92 8.69 -12.66 -3.49
N GLU A 93 7.72 -12.58 -4.40
CA GLU A 93 7.95 -12.62 -5.85
C GLU A 93 8.83 -11.46 -6.33
N LEU A 94 8.67 -10.27 -5.74
CA LEU A 94 9.49 -9.09 -6.04
C LEU A 94 10.83 -9.07 -5.28
N HIS A 95 11.13 -10.09 -4.47
CA HIS A 95 12.30 -10.16 -3.58
C HIS A 95 12.48 -8.90 -2.71
N ARG A 96 11.37 -8.37 -2.18
CA ARG A 96 11.34 -7.16 -1.34
C ARG A 96 11.49 -7.53 0.13
N SER A 97 12.43 -6.90 0.83
CA SER A 97 12.70 -7.17 2.25
C SER A 97 11.70 -6.47 3.19
N VAL A 98 11.25 -5.28 2.80
CA VAL A 98 10.35 -4.42 3.60
C VAL A 98 9.05 -4.17 2.83
N MET A 99 7.93 -4.24 3.54
CA MET A 99 6.63 -3.79 3.04
C MET A 99 6.04 -2.74 3.97
N ILE A 100 5.42 -1.72 3.39
CA ILE A 100 4.68 -0.68 4.10
C ILE A 100 3.23 -0.70 3.62
N ILE A 101 2.29 -0.97 4.52
CA ILE A 101 0.85 -0.91 4.23
C ILE A 101 0.29 0.44 4.66
N VAL A 102 -0.37 1.14 3.75
CA VAL A 102 -1.02 2.42 4.01
C VAL A 102 -2.52 2.18 4.08
N SER A 103 -3.06 2.12 5.29
CA SER A 103 -4.48 1.89 5.57
C SER A 103 -4.82 2.31 6.99
N ASP A 104 -6.01 2.89 7.20
CA ASP A 104 -6.60 3.16 8.51
C ASP A 104 -7.36 1.95 9.09
N LYS A 105 -7.40 0.83 8.36
CA LYS A 105 -8.07 -0.41 8.78
C LYS A 105 -7.19 -1.26 9.68
N LYS A 106 -7.84 -2.10 10.49
CA LYS A 106 -7.16 -3.12 11.30
C LYS A 106 -6.65 -4.24 10.39
N ILE A 107 -5.36 -4.50 10.43
CA ILE A 107 -4.67 -5.54 9.67
C ILE A 107 -4.30 -6.67 10.63
N ASN A 108 -4.47 -7.92 10.20
CA ASN A 108 -4.02 -9.06 11.02
C ASN A 108 -2.51 -9.04 11.19
N SER A 109 -2.02 -9.51 12.32
CA SER A 109 -0.59 -9.62 12.58
C SER A 109 0.12 -10.55 11.59
N SER A 110 1.43 -10.37 11.46
CA SER A 110 2.30 -11.18 10.60
C SER A 110 3.64 -11.41 11.30
N ASP A 111 4.27 -12.54 11.00
CA ASP A 111 5.65 -12.82 11.42
C ASP A 111 6.69 -12.13 10.52
N GLU A 112 6.23 -11.49 9.42
CA GLU A 112 7.09 -10.74 8.53
C GLU A 112 7.27 -9.27 8.97
N ILE A 113 8.42 -8.68 8.59
CA ILE A 113 8.67 -7.25 8.79
C ILE A 113 7.76 -6.44 7.86
N ILE A 114 6.66 -5.94 8.43
CA ILE A 114 5.67 -5.10 7.77
C ILE A 114 5.42 -3.86 8.61
N PHE A 115 5.53 -2.69 8.00
CA PHE A 115 5.13 -1.44 8.63
C PHE A 115 3.72 -1.05 8.19
N THR A 116 2.97 -0.41 9.07
CA THR A 116 1.66 0.18 8.74
C THR A 116 1.70 1.68 8.93
N PHE A 117 1.04 2.43 8.05
CA PHE A 117 0.79 3.86 8.19
C PHE A 117 -0.72 4.11 8.16
N ASP A 118 -1.26 4.59 9.28
CA ASP A 118 -2.70 4.81 9.51
C ASP A 118 -3.15 6.26 9.23
N GLY A 119 -2.30 7.05 8.56
CA GLY A 119 -2.49 8.49 8.37
C GLY A 119 -1.95 9.34 9.52
N LYS A 120 -1.60 8.75 10.67
CA LYS A 120 -1.05 9.49 11.81
C LYS A 120 0.37 9.08 12.11
N LYS A 121 0.67 7.79 12.16
CA LYS A 121 2.01 7.29 12.48
C LYS A 121 2.34 5.97 11.80
N ILE A 122 3.64 5.73 11.65
CA ILE A 122 4.17 4.44 11.22
C ILE A 122 4.29 3.52 12.43
N ARG A 123 3.86 2.27 12.30
CA ARG A 123 4.01 1.22 13.33
C ARG A 123 4.54 -0.05 12.70
N LEU A 124 5.26 -0.86 13.48
CA LEU A 124 5.58 -2.23 13.08
C LEU A 124 4.35 -3.11 13.35
N LEU A 125 3.91 -3.85 12.33
CA LEU A 125 2.88 -4.87 12.45
C LEU A 125 3.54 -6.12 13.07
N LYS A 126 3.40 -6.29 14.38
CA LYS A 126 3.93 -7.47 15.08
C LYS A 126 2.84 -8.51 15.32
N GLY A 127 3.19 -9.79 15.17
CA GLY A 127 2.56 -10.91 15.89
C GLY A 127 2.62 -10.69 17.39
N ASN A 128 1.56 -11.07 18.09
CA ASN A 128 1.66 -11.37 19.52
C ASN A 128 2.40 -12.71 19.68
#